data_AF-A0A2H0B661-F1
#
_entry.id   AF-A0A2H0B661-F1
#
_cell.length_a   1.000
_cell.length_b   1.000
_cell.length_c   1.000
_cell.angle_alpha   90.00
_cell.angle_beta   90.00
_cell.angle_gamma   90.00
#
_symmetry.space_group_name_H-M   'P 1'
#
loop_
_entity.id
_entity.type
_entity.pdbx_description
1 polymer ?
#
loop_
_entity_poly.entity_id
_entity_poly.type
_entity_poly.pdbx_seq_one_letter_code
_entity_poly.pdbx_strand_id
1 'polypeptide(L)'
;MLPNLEVAEKVNSKLKARGCNLLSDGRPIINLSVIKLLELLFTINENIIIIPAHIWTPWFGMLGAKSGFDSLRECCGMYADNILAIETGLSSNPEMNWQIAELNSKSIVSFSDAHSLEKLGRELTVFSRINNEKIEIKNTEFNYQDLKMLLQNKGNWRIEKTVEFYPQEGKYHVDGHRSCGIKRMPEEITKLGRACPMCGKMLTPGVLGRVQQLADTLVKLQKTQNRNGVLEYTTKGDYKRPYQMLVPLTTILSQLYQMGDKSKKVTGTYVKLIKQLGNELEILSEVNLTDIAKAGGEKLSLAIAKVRSGNIFVDPGFDGQFGKVKIWPTQTDIKKNTVSQNIQETLF
;
A
#
# COMPACT_ATOMS: atom_id res chain seq x y z
N MET A 1 -17.44 1.32 6.64
CA MET A 1 -18.22 2.41 6.01
C MET A 1 -19.70 2.14 6.24
N LEU A 2 -20.48 3.18 6.50
CA LEU A 2 -21.92 3.09 6.80
C LEU A 2 -22.73 3.71 5.64
N PRO A 3 -23.87 3.14 5.25
CA PRO A 3 -24.60 3.53 4.04
C PRO A 3 -25.21 4.92 4.10
N ASN A 4 -25.60 5.38 5.29
CA ASN A 4 -26.22 6.68 5.52
C ASN A 4 -26.11 7.08 7.00
N LEU A 5 -26.51 8.31 7.30
CA LEU A 5 -26.45 8.88 8.65
C LEU A 5 -27.37 8.17 9.65
N GLU A 6 -28.55 7.69 9.22
CA GLU A 6 -29.47 6.95 10.10
C GLU A 6 -28.84 5.66 10.63
N VAL A 7 -28.15 4.91 9.76
CA VAL A 7 -27.41 3.71 10.17
C VAL A 7 -26.24 4.09 11.09
N ALA A 8 -25.56 5.21 10.83
CA ALA A 8 -24.50 5.71 11.72
C ALA A 8 -25.01 6.03 13.13
N GLU A 9 -26.16 6.68 13.24
CA GLU A 9 -26.79 6.98 14.52
C GLU A 9 -27.19 5.71 15.29
N LYS A 10 -27.72 4.70 14.58
CA LYS A 10 -28.05 3.39 15.18
C LYS A 10 -26.81 2.68 15.70
N VAL A 11 -25.72 2.63 14.92
CA VAL A 11 -24.43 2.05 15.33
C VAL A 11 -23.88 2.78 16.56
N ASN A 12 -23.84 4.11 16.52
CA ASN A 12 -23.37 4.93 17.64
C ASN A 12 -24.16 4.66 18.92
N SER A 13 -25.49 4.61 18.82
CA SER A 13 -26.38 4.35 19.96
C SER A 13 -26.14 2.96 20.57
N LYS A 14 -25.99 1.92 19.73
CA LYS A 14 -25.76 0.55 20.21
C LYS A 14 -24.37 0.32 20.79
N LEU A 15 -23.35 1.03 20.31
CA LEU A 15 -21.99 1.02 20.88
C LEU A 15 -21.95 1.77 22.21
N LYS A 16 -22.57 2.95 22.30
CA LYS A 16 -22.69 3.70 23.56
C LYS A 16 -23.42 2.91 24.64
N ALA A 17 -24.51 2.22 24.28
CA ALA A 17 -25.24 1.34 25.19
C ALA A 17 -24.38 0.17 25.74
N ARG A 18 -23.28 -0.16 25.08
CA ARG A 18 -22.29 -1.16 25.53
C ARG A 18 -21.09 -0.54 26.25
N GLY A 19 -21.15 0.74 26.60
CA GLY A 19 -20.09 1.46 27.32
C GLY A 19 -18.89 1.86 26.46
N CYS A 20 -18.99 1.80 25.13
CA CYS A 20 -17.89 2.23 24.26
C CYS A 20 -17.80 3.77 24.24
N ASN A 21 -16.59 4.30 24.47
CA ASN A 21 -16.35 5.74 24.38
C ASN A 21 -16.10 6.15 22.92
N LEU A 22 -17.07 6.85 22.34
CA LEU A 22 -17.02 7.33 20.95
C LEU A 22 -16.59 8.79 20.80
N LEU A 23 -16.41 9.52 21.91
CA LEU A 23 -16.20 10.97 21.90
C LEU A 23 -14.75 11.39 22.19
N SER A 24 -13.91 10.47 22.68
CA SER A 24 -12.53 10.79 23.04
C SER A 24 -11.59 10.95 21.85
N ASP A 25 -11.88 10.29 20.72
CA ASP A 25 -10.99 10.22 19.55
C ASP A 25 -11.82 9.99 18.28
N GLY A 26 -11.33 10.47 17.13
CA GLY A 26 -11.91 10.19 15.81
C GLY A 26 -11.80 8.71 15.40
N ARG A 27 -10.87 7.96 16.01
CA ARG A 27 -10.78 6.50 15.96
C ARG A 27 -11.07 5.92 17.35
N PRO A 28 -12.35 5.68 17.69
CA PRO A 28 -12.71 5.20 19.01
C PRO A 28 -12.20 3.77 19.26
N ILE A 29 -11.72 3.52 20.48
CA ILE A 29 -11.33 2.18 20.92
C ILE A 29 -12.59 1.44 21.36
N ILE A 30 -12.95 0.40 20.63
CA ILE A 30 -14.12 -0.43 20.91
C ILE A 30 -13.66 -1.68 21.66
N ASN A 31 -14.07 -1.83 22.92
CA ASN A 31 -13.74 -3.00 23.73
C ASN A 31 -14.65 -4.21 23.41
N LEU A 32 -14.72 -4.57 22.13
CA LEU A 32 -15.41 -5.75 21.63
C LEU A 32 -14.44 -6.57 20.79
N SER A 33 -14.54 -7.91 20.89
CA SER A 33 -13.91 -8.79 19.90
C SER A 33 -14.44 -8.46 18.50
N VAL A 34 -13.62 -8.67 17.47
CA VAL A 34 -13.99 -8.45 16.06
C VAL A 34 -15.32 -9.12 15.71
N ILE A 35 -15.51 -10.40 16.08
CA ILE A 35 -16.75 -11.14 15.79
C ILE A 35 -17.99 -10.46 16.38
N LYS A 36 -17.97 -10.09 17.67
CA LYS A 36 -19.08 -9.37 18.32
C LYS A 36 -19.35 -8.00 17.70
N LEU A 37 -18.30 -7.32 17.22
CA LEU A 37 -18.46 -6.06 16.50
C LEU A 37 -19.14 -6.30 15.15
N LEU A 38 -18.68 -7.28 14.37
CA LEU A 38 -19.27 -7.64 13.08
C LEU A 38 -20.74 -8.08 13.24
N GLU A 39 -21.03 -8.94 14.22
CA GLU A 39 -22.39 -9.35 14.57
C GLU A 39 -23.29 -8.15 14.83
N LEU A 40 -22.83 -7.21 15.67
CA LEU A 40 -23.58 -6.00 15.98
C LEU A 40 -23.85 -5.16 14.73
N LEU A 41 -22.83 -4.94 13.90
CA LEU A 41 -22.94 -4.11 12.70
C LEU A 41 -23.89 -4.76 11.69
N PHE A 42 -23.71 -6.04 11.37
CA PHE A 42 -24.57 -6.73 10.40
C PHE A 42 -26.01 -6.93 10.89
N THR A 43 -26.23 -7.06 12.21
CA THR A 43 -27.59 -7.04 12.78
C THR A 43 -28.29 -5.69 12.56
N ILE A 44 -27.54 -4.57 12.59
CA ILE A 44 -28.11 -3.25 12.34
C ILE A 44 -28.41 -3.05 10.86
N ASN A 45 -27.47 -3.40 9.98
CA ASN A 45 -27.63 -3.29 8.55
C ASN A 45 -26.62 -4.16 7.78
N GLU A 46 -27.11 -5.12 6.99
CA GLU A 46 -26.30 -6.02 6.15
C GLU A 46 -25.52 -5.32 5.02
N ASN A 47 -25.83 -4.05 4.73
CA ASN A 47 -25.14 -3.25 3.74
C ASN A 47 -23.91 -2.51 4.29
N ILE A 48 -23.62 -2.59 5.58
CA ILE A 48 -22.38 -2.04 6.14
C ILE A 48 -21.16 -2.71 5.47
N ILE A 49 -20.27 -1.89 4.92
CA ILE A 49 -19.02 -2.36 4.31
C ILE A 49 -17.93 -2.34 5.39
N ILE A 50 -17.30 -3.49 5.61
CA ILE A 50 -16.12 -3.61 6.47
C ILE A 50 -14.92 -3.94 5.60
N ILE A 51 -13.85 -3.18 5.78
CA ILE A 51 -12.55 -3.38 5.14
C ILE A 51 -11.52 -3.42 6.28
N PRO A 52 -10.88 -4.56 6.56
CA PRO A 52 -9.75 -4.62 7.47
C PRO A 52 -8.66 -3.65 6.99
N ALA A 53 -8.37 -2.64 7.82
CA ALA A 53 -7.44 -1.58 7.47
C ALA A 53 -5.99 -2.07 7.57
N HIS A 54 -5.14 -1.60 6.64
CA HIS A 54 -3.69 -1.76 6.60
C HIS A 54 -3.19 -3.07 7.25
N ILE A 55 -3.60 -4.21 6.65
CA ILE A 55 -3.68 -5.50 7.35
C ILE A 55 -2.34 -6.09 7.81
N TRP A 56 -1.22 -5.57 7.30
CA TRP A 56 0.13 -6.05 7.60
C TRP A 56 0.90 -5.20 8.61
N THR A 57 0.33 -4.09 9.09
CA THR A 57 1.02 -3.28 10.10
C THR A 57 1.30 -4.12 11.35
N PRO A 58 2.54 -4.17 11.87
CA PRO A 58 2.92 -5.25 12.79
C PRO A 58 2.10 -5.37 14.08
N TRP A 59 1.60 -4.27 14.63
CA TRP A 59 0.88 -4.22 15.91
C TRP A 59 -0.64 -4.20 15.78
N PHE A 60 -1.18 -3.53 14.77
CA PHE A 60 -2.61 -3.25 14.66
C PHE A 60 -3.24 -3.79 13.37
N GLY A 61 -2.42 -4.30 12.44
CA GLY A 61 -2.89 -4.93 11.22
C GLY A 61 -3.38 -6.34 11.51
N MET A 62 -4.48 -6.74 10.89
CA MET A 62 -5.11 -8.05 11.12
C MET A 62 -4.14 -9.23 11.00
N LEU A 63 -3.26 -9.25 10.01
CA LEU A 63 -2.26 -10.30 9.77
C LEU A 63 -0.86 -9.91 10.27
N GLY A 64 -0.76 -8.80 11.02
CA GLY A 64 0.47 -8.32 11.62
C GLY A 64 1.08 -9.34 12.58
N ALA A 65 2.40 -9.33 12.72
CA ALA A 65 3.12 -10.31 13.54
C ALA A 65 2.77 -10.28 15.05
N LYS A 66 2.03 -9.26 15.51
CA LYS A 66 1.57 -9.09 16.89
C LYS A 66 0.04 -9.00 17.03
N SER A 67 -0.71 -9.26 15.95
CA SER A 67 -2.18 -9.16 15.95
C SER A 67 -2.87 -10.34 16.64
N GLY A 68 -2.25 -11.52 16.56
CA GLY A 68 -2.81 -12.77 17.08
C GLY A 68 -3.67 -13.55 16.09
N PHE A 69 -3.75 -13.16 14.81
CA PHE A 69 -4.48 -13.90 13.77
C PHE A 69 -3.59 -14.27 12.60
N ASP A 70 -3.73 -15.49 12.09
CA ASP A 70 -3.05 -16.02 10.91
C ASP A 70 -3.96 -16.02 9.66
N SER A 71 -5.26 -15.77 9.82
CA SER A 71 -6.24 -15.76 8.71
C SER A 71 -7.40 -14.76 8.91
N LEU A 72 -8.07 -14.37 7.83
CA LEU A 72 -9.28 -13.55 7.87
C LEU A 72 -10.42 -14.30 8.58
N ARG A 73 -10.56 -15.61 8.35
CA ARG A 73 -11.57 -16.44 8.99
C ARG A 73 -11.36 -16.62 10.49
N GLU A 74 -10.12 -16.70 10.96
CA GLU A 74 -9.84 -16.69 12.41
C GLU A 74 -10.27 -15.36 13.05
N CYS A 75 -10.00 -14.23 12.36
CA CYS A 75 -10.36 -12.89 12.84
C CYS A 75 -11.88 -12.62 12.80
N CYS A 76 -12.55 -12.97 11.69
CA CYS A 76 -13.93 -12.58 11.41
C CYS A 76 -14.95 -13.71 11.63
N GLY A 77 -14.52 -14.96 11.85
CA GLY A 77 -15.39 -16.10 12.06
C GLY A 77 -16.37 -16.33 10.91
N MET A 78 -17.65 -16.52 11.23
CA MET A 78 -18.72 -16.70 10.24
C MET A 78 -18.93 -15.49 9.31
N TYR A 79 -18.42 -14.32 9.67
CA TYR A 79 -18.57 -13.09 8.89
C TYR A 79 -17.44 -12.86 7.87
N ALA A 80 -16.47 -13.77 7.78
CA ALA A 80 -15.35 -13.64 6.85
C ALA A 80 -15.78 -13.50 5.38
N ASP A 81 -16.89 -14.14 5.00
CA ASP A 81 -17.44 -14.07 3.65
C ASP A 81 -18.16 -12.74 3.38
N ASN A 82 -18.57 -12.00 4.42
CA ASN A 82 -19.13 -10.66 4.32
C ASN A 82 -18.07 -9.57 4.11
N ILE A 83 -16.80 -9.86 4.36
CA ILE A 83 -15.69 -8.95 4.07
C ILE A 83 -15.46 -8.96 2.56
N LEU A 84 -15.63 -7.80 1.93
CA LEU A 84 -15.59 -7.67 0.47
C LEU A 84 -14.19 -7.30 -0.04
N ALA A 85 -13.44 -6.58 0.78
CA ALA A 85 -12.12 -6.06 0.43
C ALA A 85 -11.18 -6.01 1.64
N ILE A 86 -9.89 -5.97 1.35
CA ILE A 86 -8.83 -5.71 2.33
C ILE A 86 -8.00 -4.50 1.88
N GLU A 87 -7.46 -3.77 2.84
CA GLU A 87 -6.54 -2.67 2.58
C GLU A 87 -5.09 -3.14 2.71
N THR A 88 -4.27 -2.89 1.68
CA THR A 88 -2.83 -3.17 1.70
C THR A 88 -2.14 -2.43 2.85
N GLY A 89 -2.29 -1.12 2.85
CA GLY A 89 -1.58 -0.16 3.67
C GLY A 89 -0.07 -0.12 3.39
N LEU A 90 0.57 0.93 3.91
CA LEU A 90 1.97 1.33 3.66
C LEU A 90 3.07 0.28 3.93
N SER A 91 2.71 -0.87 4.52
CA SER A 91 3.66 -1.94 4.87
C SER A 91 3.60 -3.13 3.90
N SER A 92 2.65 -3.12 2.96
CA SER A 92 2.50 -4.17 1.95
C SER A 92 2.08 -3.61 0.60
N ASN A 93 2.06 -4.45 -0.42
CA ASN A 93 1.51 -4.15 -1.73
C ASN A 93 0.62 -5.33 -2.18
N PRO A 94 -0.07 -5.25 -3.33
CA PRO A 94 -0.93 -6.34 -3.80
C PRO A 94 -0.19 -7.66 -4.02
N GLU A 95 1.07 -7.64 -4.48
CA GLU A 95 1.91 -8.85 -4.62
C GLU A 95 2.04 -9.62 -3.31
N MET A 96 2.30 -8.92 -2.20
CA MET A 96 2.39 -9.55 -0.87
C MET A 96 1.06 -10.16 -0.45
N ASN A 97 -0.06 -9.53 -0.80
CA ASN A 97 -1.40 -10.00 -0.43
C ASN A 97 -1.88 -11.18 -1.31
N TRP A 98 -1.51 -11.21 -2.60
CA TRP A 98 -1.88 -12.27 -3.53
C TRP A 98 -1.27 -13.65 -3.21
N GLN A 99 -0.30 -13.68 -2.30
CA GLN A 99 0.33 -14.91 -1.79
C GLN A 99 -0.56 -15.64 -0.77
N ILE A 100 -1.59 -14.97 -0.23
CA ILE A 100 -2.51 -15.54 0.75
C ILE A 100 -3.77 -16.01 0.02
N ALA A 101 -3.99 -17.32 -0.02
CA ALA A 101 -5.06 -17.94 -0.81
C ALA A 101 -6.45 -17.43 -0.40
N GLU A 102 -6.67 -17.25 0.90
CA GLU A 102 -7.93 -16.73 1.45
C GLU A 102 -8.27 -15.31 0.96
N LEU A 103 -7.27 -14.50 0.62
CA LEU A 103 -7.47 -13.13 0.15
C LEU A 103 -7.77 -13.06 -1.36
N ASN A 104 -7.60 -14.16 -2.12
CA ASN A 104 -7.80 -14.17 -3.56
C ASN A 104 -9.25 -13.89 -4.01
N SER A 105 -10.22 -14.04 -3.11
CA SER A 105 -11.63 -13.74 -3.35
C SER A 105 -12.05 -12.35 -2.87
N LYS A 106 -11.09 -11.49 -2.49
CA LYS A 106 -11.34 -10.16 -1.92
C LYS A 106 -10.77 -9.10 -2.83
N SER A 107 -11.49 -8.00 -3.01
CA SER A 107 -10.92 -6.83 -3.67
C SER A 107 -9.77 -6.27 -2.84
N ILE A 108 -8.70 -5.84 -3.51
CA ILE A 108 -7.64 -5.09 -2.87
C ILE A 108 -7.89 -3.61 -3.07
N VAL A 109 -7.89 -2.86 -1.97
CA VAL A 109 -7.93 -1.40 -1.97
C VAL A 109 -6.69 -0.85 -1.29
N SER A 110 -6.33 0.38 -1.64
CA SER A 110 -5.19 1.10 -1.12
C SER A 110 -5.62 2.53 -0.78
N PHE A 111 -5.28 2.97 0.43
CA PHE A 111 -5.67 4.26 1.00
C PHE A 111 -4.49 4.92 1.70
N SER A 112 -4.44 6.24 1.63
CA SER A 112 -3.31 7.00 2.17
C SER A 112 -3.13 6.96 3.70
N ASP A 113 -4.15 6.63 4.50
CA ASP A 113 -4.17 6.82 5.96
C ASP A 113 -3.57 8.20 6.36
N ALA A 114 -4.07 9.26 5.70
CA ALA A 114 -3.47 10.58 5.76
C ALA A 114 -3.76 11.27 7.10
N HIS A 115 -2.69 11.61 7.81
CA HIS A 115 -2.72 12.39 9.05
C HIS A 115 -2.22 13.84 8.85
N SER A 116 -1.96 14.22 7.59
CA SER A 116 -1.65 15.58 7.17
C SER A 116 -1.97 15.72 5.68
N LEU A 117 -2.21 16.95 5.23
CA LEU A 117 -2.60 17.21 3.84
C LEU A 117 -1.53 16.76 2.84
N GLU A 118 -0.25 16.84 3.22
CA GLU A 118 0.87 16.44 2.37
C GLU A 118 0.97 14.92 2.18
N LYS A 119 0.28 14.13 3.03
CA LYS A 119 0.24 12.67 2.93
C LYS A 119 -0.99 12.16 2.19
N LEU A 120 -1.94 13.04 1.85
CA LEU A 120 -3.14 12.65 1.13
C LEU A 120 -2.77 12.10 -0.25
N GLY A 121 -3.34 10.95 -0.61
CA GLY A 121 -3.11 10.35 -1.94
C GLY A 121 -1.74 9.71 -2.15
N ARG A 122 -0.93 9.49 -1.09
CA ARG A 122 0.31 8.68 -1.19
C ARG A 122 0.06 7.20 -1.54
N GLU A 123 -1.17 6.75 -1.31
CA GLU A 123 -1.76 5.47 -1.70
C GLU A 123 -3.21 5.73 -2.12
N LEU A 124 -3.66 5.10 -3.20
CA LEU A 124 -5.02 5.29 -3.73
C LEU A 124 -5.50 4.10 -4.57
N THR A 125 -6.82 3.99 -4.67
CA THR A 125 -7.50 3.02 -5.53
C THR A 125 -8.13 3.76 -6.71
N VAL A 126 -7.77 3.37 -7.93
CA VAL A 126 -8.36 3.91 -9.16
C VAL A 126 -9.47 2.97 -9.60
N PHE A 127 -10.65 3.52 -9.82
CA PHE A 127 -11.79 2.79 -10.35
C PHE A 127 -12.41 3.54 -11.53
N SER A 128 -13.05 2.79 -12.42
CA SER A 128 -13.70 3.35 -13.59
C SER A 128 -15.03 2.65 -13.86
N ARG A 129 -15.90 3.36 -14.58
CA ARG A 129 -17.17 2.80 -15.05
C ARG A 129 -16.92 1.99 -16.32
N ILE A 130 -17.44 0.78 -16.33
CA ILE A 130 -17.50 -0.09 -17.50
C ILE A 130 -18.58 0.47 -18.44
N ASN A 131 -18.16 1.29 -19.41
CA ASN A 131 -18.99 1.71 -20.53
C ASN A 131 -18.36 1.19 -21.82
N ASN A 132 -19.18 0.56 -22.68
CA ASN A 132 -18.69 -0.19 -23.84
C ASN A 132 -17.91 0.61 -24.89
N GLU A 133 -17.79 1.95 -24.85
CA GLU A 133 -16.99 2.70 -25.84
C GLU A 133 -16.26 3.98 -25.37
N LYS A 134 -16.25 4.37 -24.09
CA LYS A 134 -15.45 5.53 -23.61
C LYS A 134 -15.39 5.61 -22.08
N ILE A 135 -14.21 5.91 -21.54
CA ILE A 135 -14.02 6.29 -20.14
C ILE A 135 -14.53 7.74 -19.99
N GLU A 136 -15.68 7.94 -19.34
CA GLU A 136 -16.25 9.26 -19.09
C GLU A 136 -16.21 9.55 -17.58
N ILE A 137 -15.26 10.38 -17.16
CA ILE A 137 -14.97 10.69 -15.74
C ILE A 137 -15.86 11.85 -15.22
N LYS A 138 -16.56 12.58 -16.10
CA LYS A 138 -17.43 13.70 -15.72
C LYS A 138 -18.89 13.26 -15.65
N ASN A 139 -19.56 13.59 -14.54
CA ASN A 139 -21.01 13.41 -14.30
C ASN A 139 -21.51 11.96 -14.21
N THR A 140 -20.78 11.06 -13.55
CA THR A 140 -21.34 9.77 -13.16
C THR A 140 -21.65 9.79 -11.67
N GLU A 141 -22.93 9.60 -11.32
CA GLU A 141 -23.36 9.41 -9.92
C GLU A 141 -22.76 8.09 -9.41
N PHE A 142 -21.67 8.16 -8.65
CA PHE A 142 -21.11 7.03 -7.91
C PHE A 142 -21.64 7.09 -6.48
N ASN A 143 -22.41 6.09 -6.09
CA ASN A 143 -23.04 6.04 -4.77
C ASN A 143 -22.55 4.85 -3.93
N TYR A 144 -23.08 4.72 -2.72
CA TYR A 144 -22.69 3.66 -1.79
C TYR A 144 -22.95 2.25 -2.33
N GLN A 145 -24.04 2.06 -3.07
CA GLN A 145 -24.38 0.78 -3.67
C GLN A 145 -23.39 0.42 -4.79
N ASP A 146 -22.99 1.40 -5.60
CA ASP A 146 -21.94 1.22 -6.61
C ASP A 146 -20.62 0.81 -5.97
N LEU A 147 -20.24 1.42 -4.84
CA LEU A 147 -19.06 1.01 -4.09
C LEU A 147 -19.17 -0.43 -3.60
N LYS A 148 -20.31 -0.84 -3.02
CA LYS A 148 -20.52 -2.22 -2.56
C LYS A 148 -20.41 -3.21 -3.72
N MET A 149 -21.02 -2.91 -4.87
CA MET A 149 -20.95 -3.74 -6.07
C MET A 149 -19.54 -3.81 -6.65
N LEU A 150 -18.83 -2.67 -6.70
CA LEU A 150 -17.44 -2.60 -7.15
C LEU A 150 -16.51 -3.49 -6.30
N LEU A 151 -16.65 -3.47 -4.97
CA LEU A 151 -15.86 -4.32 -4.07
C LEU A 151 -16.24 -5.81 -4.17
N GLN A 152 -17.41 -6.12 -4.72
CA GLN A 152 -17.83 -7.48 -5.07
C GLN A 152 -17.39 -7.89 -6.48
N ASN A 153 -16.66 -7.03 -7.20
CA ASN A 153 -16.32 -7.20 -8.61
C ASN A 153 -17.58 -7.42 -9.49
N LYS A 154 -18.65 -6.68 -9.19
CA LYS A 154 -19.96 -6.74 -9.85
C LYS A 154 -20.40 -5.35 -10.30
N GLY A 155 -21.42 -5.32 -11.16
CA GLY A 155 -22.04 -4.08 -11.61
C GLY A 155 -21.23 -3.37 -12.69
N ASN A 156 -21.47 -2.05 -12.80
CA ASN A 156 -20.93 -1.24 -13.89
C ASN A 156 -19.64 -0.51 -13.52
N TRP A 157 -19.08 -0.77 -12.34
CA TRP A 157 -17.84 -0.14 -11.87
C TRP A 157 -16.83 -1.22 -11.53
N ARG A 158 -15.55 -0.95 -11.82
CA ARG A 158 -14.45 -1.86 -11.47
C ARG A 158 -13.25 -1.10 -10.95
N ILE A 159 -12.53 -1.73 -10.05
CA ILE A 159 -11.17 -1.31 -9.68
C ILE A 159 -10.29 -1.55 -10.91
N GLU A 160 -9.68 -0.48 -11.42
CA GLU A 160 -8.69 -0.56 -12.52
C GLU A 160 -7.33 -0.96 -11.97
N LYS A 161 -6.91 -0.30 -10.90
CA LYS A 161 -5.59 -0.50 -10.28
C LYS A 161 -5.52 0.12 -8.90
N THR A 162 -4.49 -0.23 -8.16
CA THR A 162 -4.03 0.55 -7.01
C THR A 162 -2.73 1.28 -7.34
N VAL A 163 -2.50 2.40 -6.67
CA VAL A 163 -1.23 3.12 -6.67
C VAL A 163 -0.70 3.03 -5.26
N GLU A 164 0.47 2.40 -5.12
CA GLU A 164 1.03 1.96 -3.85
C GLU A 164 2.28 2.76 -3.49
N PHE A 165 2.50 2.94 -2.20
CA PHE A 165 3.79 3.37 -1.68
C PHE A 165 4.77 2.18 -1.69
N TYR A 166 6.08 2.42 -1.73
CA TYR A 166 7.07 1.33 -1.61
C TYR A 166 7.06 0.75 -0.20
N PRO A 167 6.55 -0.48 0.04
CA PRO A 167 6.51 -1.05 1.38
C PRO A 167 7.90 -1.25 1.98
N GLN A 168 8.92 -1.35 1.13
CA GLN A 168 10.34 -1.39 1.50
C GLN A 168 10.78 -0.15 2.26
N GLU A 169 10.17 1.01 2.04
CA GLU A 169 10.48 2.21 2.80
C GLU A 169 9.97 2.12 4.26
N GLY A 170 9.07 1.18 4.57
CA GLY A 170 8.57 0.92 5.92
C GLY A 170 9.67 0.57 6.94
N LYS A 171 9.47 0.98 8.18
CA LYS A 171 10.44 0.82 9.30
C LYS A 171 10.78 -0.62 9.66
N TYR A 172 9.91 -1.56 9.31
CA TYR A 172 9.99 -2.97 9.70
C TYR A 172 9.72 -3.85 8.48
N HIS A 173 10.24 -3.48 7.30
CA HIS A 173 9.96 -4.26 6.09
C HIS A 173 10.65 -5.63 6.13
N VAL A 174 11.97 -5.65 6.37
CA VAL A 174 12.78 -6.87 6.47
C VAL A 174 13.26 -7.11 7.90
N ASP A 175 13.68 -8.35 8.19
CA ASP A 175 14.30 -8.71 9.46
C ASP A 175 15.60 -7.92 9.65
N GLY A 176 15.84 -7.38 10.83
CA GLY A 176 17.10 -6.67 11.06
C GLY A 176 17.42 -6.28 12.49
N HIS A 177 18.62 -5.72 12.66
CA HIS A 177 19.16 -5.25 13.92
C HIS A 177 19.88 -3.93 13.67
N ARG A 178 19.19 -2.83 13.99
CA ARG A 178 19.58 -1.46 13.69
C ARG A 178 20.92 -1.08 14.29
N SER A 179 21.17 -1.49 15.54
CA SER A 179 22.40 -1.16 16.26
C SER A 179 23.67 -1.69 15.55
N CYS A 180 23.56 -2.79 14.82
CA CYS A 180 24.67 -3.36 14.05
C CYS A 180 24.57 -3.13 12.53
N GLY A 181 23.52 -2.45 12.06
CA GLY A 181 23.30 -2.21 10.63
C GLY A 181 23.03 -3.47 9.81
N ILE A 182 22.61 -4.57 10.45
CA ILE A 182 22.34 -5.85 9.79
C ILE A 182 20.86 -5.91 9.41
N LYS A 183 20.58 -6.30 8.18
CA LYS A 183 19.25 -6.65 7.70
C LYS A 183 19.33 -7.85 6.78
N ARG A 184 18.28 -8.65 6.75
CA ARG A 184 18.22 -9.90 6.00
C ARG A 184 16.87 -10.04 5.34
N MET A 185 16.87 -10.40 4.07
CA MET A 185 15.68 -10.90 3.40
C MET A 185 15.27 -12.24 4.01
N PRO A 186 14.00 -12.63 3.95
CA PRO A 186 13.55 -13.90 4.52
C PRO A 186 14.31 -15.14 4.02
N GLU A 187 14.76 -15.16 2.77
CA GLU A 187 15.53 -16.27 2.21
C GLU A 187 16.91 -16.40 2.89
N GLU A 188 17.49 -15.27 3.31
CA GLU A 188 18.73 -15.24 4.09
C GLU A 188 18.50 -15.71 5.52
N ILE A 189 17.32 -15.44 6.09
CA ILE A 189 16.95 -15.94 7.43
C ILE A 189 16.89 -17.46 7.45
N THR A 190 16.32 -18.09 6.43
CA THR A 190 16.27 -19.56 6.33
C THR A 190 17.66 -20.18 6.28
N LYS A 191 18.62 -19.52 5.64
CA LYS A 191 20.00 -20.03 5.47
C LYS A 191 20.91 -19.71 6.66
N LEU A 192 20.81 -18.51 7.22
CA LEU A 192 21.78 -17.95 8.18
C LEU A 192 21.20 -17.80 9.59
N GLY A 193 19.94 -18.16 9.79
CA GLY A 193 19.20 -17.97 11.03
C GLY A 193 18.89 -16.50 11.33
N ARG A 194 18.31 -16.27 12.51
CA ARG A 194 17.92 -14.93 13.01
C ARG A 194 18.90 -14.31 14.00
N ALA A 195 20.07 -14.92 14.25
CA ALA A 195 21.09 -14.33 15.10
C ALA A 195 21.91 -13.29 14.33
N CYS A 196 22.11 -12.12 14.93
CA CYS A 196 22.97 -11.08 14.38
C CYS A 196 24.43 -11.55 14.36
N PRO A 197 25.14 -11.52 13.21
CA PRO A 197 26.51 -12.02 13.13
C PRO A 197 27.51 -11.13 13.89
N MET A 198 27.12 -9.90 14.24
CA MET A 198 28.00 -8.95 14.93
C MET A 198 27.93 -9.06 16.46
N CYS A 199 26.78 -9.43 17.03
CA CYS A 199 26.57 -9.39 18.48
C CYS A 199 25.74 -10.55 19.05
N GLY A 200 25.29 -11.50 18.22
CA GLY A 200 24.50 -12.67 18.63
C GLY A 200 23.03 -12.40 18.99
N LYS A 201 22.60 -11.14 19.14
CA LYS A 201 21.20 -10.81 19.43
C LYS A 201 20.27 -11.19 18.26
N MET A 202 19.02 -11.51 18.56
CA MET A 202 18.03 -11.83 17.55
C MET A 202 17.67 -10.61 16.70
N LEU A 203 17.50 -10.81 15.39
CA LEU A 203 16.96 -9.81 14.49
C LEU A 203 15.47 -9.56 14.82
N THR A 204 15.05 -8.31 14.79
CA THR A 204 13.64 -7.90 14.86
C THR A 204 12.94 -8.38 13.59
N PRO A 205 11.88 -9.20 13.68
CA PRO A 205 11.16 -9.70 12.50
C PRO A 205 10.54 -8.58 11.65
N GLY A 206 10.63 -8.72 10.34
CA GLY A 206 10.02 -7.82 9.37
C GLY A 206 8.64 -8.29 8.89
N VAL A 207 7.90 -7.36 8.27
CA VAL A 207 6.59 -7.61 7.65
C VAL A 207 6.72 -8.61 6.50
N LEU A 208 7.77 -8.52 5.68
CA LEU A 208 7.98 -9.44 4.58
C LEU A 208 8.14 -10.89 5.07
N GLY A 209 8.86 -11.10 6.18
CA GLY A 209 8.97 -12.41 6.82
C GLY A 209 7.63 -12.95 7.32
N ARG A 210 6.76 -12.07 7.84
CA ARG A 210 5.40 -12.43 8.26
C ARG A 210 4.51 -12.80 7.07
N VAL A 211 4.60 -12.07 5.95
CA VAL A 211 3.89 -12.44 4.71
C VAL A 211 4.30 -13.83 4.25
N GLN A 212 5.60 -14.10 4.17
CA GLN A 212 6.09 -15.42 3.75
C GLN A 212 5.71 -16.55 4.70
N GLN A 213 5.63 -16.27 6.00
CA GLN A 213 5.14 -17.26 6.98
C GLN A 213 3.71 -17.71 6.69
N LEU A 214 2.86 -16.80 6.20
CA LEU A 214 1.45 -17.07 5.91
C LEU A 214 1.18 -17.38 4.43
N ALA A 215 2.17 -17.29 3.56
CA ALA A 215 2.01 -17.48 2.13
C ALA A 215 1.68 -18.94 1.79
N ASP A 216 0.62 -19.14 1.02
CA ASP A 216 0.26 -20.45 0.47
C ASP A 216 1.07 -20.77 -0.79
N THR A 217 1.37 -19.74 -1.60
CA THR A 217 2.10 -19.90 -2.86
C THR A 217 2.78 -18.61 -3.27
N LEU A 218 3.90 -18.73 -3.99
CA LEU A 218 4.58 -17.60 -4.59
C LEU A 218 3.84 -17.15 -5.86
N VAL A 219 3.64 -15.84 -5.98
CA VAL A 219 2.91 -15.27 -7.10
C VAL A 219 3.86 -14.95 -8.25
N LYS A 220 3.58 -15.50 -9.43
CA LYS A 220 4.26 -15.09 -10.65
C LYS A 220 3.73 -13.75 -11.14
N LEU A 221 4.55 -12.71 -11.00
CA LEU A 221 4.25 -11.38 -11.50
C LEU A 221 4.51 -11.24 -13.00
N GLN A 222 3.64 -10.46 -13.64
CA GLN A 222 3.82 -9.93 -14.98
C GLN A 222 4.08 -8.42 -14.85
N LYS A 223 5.05 -7.93 -15.62
CA LYS A 223 5.45 -6.53 -15.64
C LYS A 223 5.15 -5.96 -17.01
N THR A 224 4.37 -4.89 -17.06
CA THR A 224 4.06 -4.15 -18.28
C THR A 224 4.36 -2.68 -18.08
N GLN A 225 4.53 -1.94 -19.17
CA GLN A 225 4.57 -0.49 -19.12
C GLN A 225 3.39 0.07 -19.89
N ASN A 226 2.72 1.06 -19.32
CA ASN A 226 1.70 1.79 -20.05
C ASN A 226 2.33 2.76 -21.07
N ARG A 227 1.49 3.45 -21.86
CA ARG A 227 1.94 4.40 -22.91
C ARG A 227 2.88 5.52 -22.43
N ASN A 228 2.87 5.82 -21.13
CA ASN A 228 3.68 6.88 -20.52
C ASN A 228 4.95 6.34 -19.85
N GLY A 229 5.23 5.04 -20.00
CA GLY A 229 6.39 4.35 -19.44
C GLY A 229 6.24 3.96 -17.97
N VAL A 230 5.03 4.04 -17.40
CA VAL A 230 4.78 3.67 -15.99
C VAL A 230 4.69 2.15 -15.89
N LEU A 231 5.53 1.58 -15.02
CA LEU A 231 5.59 0.17 -14.70
C LEU A 231 4.35 -0.25 -13.91
N GLU A 232 3.69 -1.26 -14.43
CA GLU A 232 2.53 -1.92 -13.83
C GLU A 232 2.88 -3.36 -13.52
N TYR A 233 2.48 -3.79 -12.32
CA TYR A 233 2.61 -5.16 -11.85
C TYR A 233 1.24 -5.81 -11.85
N THR A 234 1.14 -7.00 -12.42
CA THR A 234 -0.12 -7.73 -12.50
C THR A 234 0.09 -9.23 -12.39
N THR A 235 -1.00 -9.96 -12.21
CA THR A 235 -1.02 -11.42 -12.20
C THR A 235 -2.43 -11.89 -12.58
N LYS A 236 -2.61 -13.18 -12.85
CA LYS A 236 -3.91 -13.72 -13.26
C LYS A 236 -4.81 -13.96 -12.03
N GLY A 237 -6.06 -13.50 -12.11
CA GLY A 237 -7.12 -13.82 -11.14
C GLY A 237 -8.26 -12.81 -11.17
N ASP A 238 -9.47 -13.24 -10.82
CA ASP A 238 -10.69 -12.44 -10.99
C ASP A 238 -10.67 -11.12 -10.20
N TYR A 239 -10.12 -11.15 -8.98
CA TYR A 239 -9.98 -10.00 -8.09
C TYR A 239 -8.60 -9.34 -8.15
N LYS A 240 -7.69 -9.87 -8.98
CA LYS A 240 -6.31 -9.39 -9.07
C LYS A 240 -6.23 -8.27 -10.11
N ARG A 241 -6.14 -7.03 -9.63
CA ARG A 241 -6.02 -5.82 -10.46
C ARG A 241 -4.58 -5.33 -10.47
N PRO A 242 -4.10 -4.73 -11.57
CA PRO A 242 -2.75 -4.18 -11.63
C PRO A 242 -2.45 -3.20 -10.48
N TYR A 243 -1.18 -3.03 -10.15
CA TYR A 243 -0.74 -1.93 -9.29
C TYR A 243 0.48 -1.22 -9.83
N GLN A 244 0.64 0.02 -9.41
CA GLN A 244 1.77 0.89 -9.74
C GLN A 244 2.44 1.34 -8.45
N MET A 245 3.76 1.51 -8.50
CA MET A 245 4.52 2.03 -7.36
C MET A 245 4.79 3.52 -7.56
N LEU A 246 4.51 4.33 -6.54
CA LEU A 246 4.68 5.78 -6.57
C LEU A 246 5.90 6.20 -5.74
N VAL A 247 6.64 7.19 -6.24
CA VAL A 247 7.60 7.96 -5.46
C VAL A 247 7.10 9.40 -5.42
N PRO A 248 6.84 10.00 -4.24
CA PRO A 248 6.32 11.36 -4.15
C PRO A 248 7.22 12.36 -4.87
N LEU A 249 6.63 13.35 -5.54
CA LEU A 249 7.36 14.35 -6.31
C LEU A 249 8.34 15.14 -5.43
N THR A 250 7.95 15.44 -4.18
CA THR A 250 8.85 16.05 -3.19
C THR A 250 10.06 15.18 -2.87
N THR A 251 9.92 13.85 -2.85
CA THR A 251 11.03 12.90 -2.68
C THR A 251 11.98 12.93 -3.88
N ILE A 252 11.42 12.97 -5.10
CA ILE A 252 12.21 13.11 -6.34
C ILE A 252 13.01 14.41 -6.32
N LEU A 253 12.36 15.54 -6.02
CA LEU A 253 12.98 16.86 -5.94
C LEU A 253 14.05 16.95 -4.84
N SER A 254 13.80 16.30 -3.69
CA SER A 254 14.75 16.22 -2.59
C SER A 254 16.06 15.55 -3.01
N GLN A 255 15.98 14.43 -3.72
CA GLN A 255 17.15 13.74 -4.24
C GLN A 255 17.86 14.54 -5.33
N LEU A 256 17.10 15.20 -6.21
CA LEU A 256 17.66 16.06 -7.26
C LEU A 256 18.52 17.20 -6.71
N TYR A 257 18.02 17.85 -5.66
CA TYR A 257 18.66 19.00 -5.04
C TYR A 257 19.58 18.64 -3.87
N GLN A 258 19.55 17.39 -3.41
CA GLN A 258 20.25 16.94 -2.20
C GLN A 258 19.86 17.77 -0.96
N MET A 259 18.55 18.03 -0.83
CA MET A 259 17.96 18.82 0.25
C MET A 259 16.80 18.05 0.88
N GLY A 260 16.38 18.47 2.08
CA GLY A 260 15.16 17.95 2.69
C GLY A 260 13.91 18.29 1.88
N ASP A 261 12.92 17.40 1.94
CA ASP A 261 11.59 17.53 1.31
C ASP A 261 10.84 18.81 1.73
N LYS A 262 11.06 19.27 2.95
CA LYS A 262 10.50 20.51 3.49
C LYS A 262 11.33 21.77 3.20
N SER A 263 12.45 21.65 2.50
CA SER A 263 13.27 22.83 2.19
C SER A 263 12.54 23.80 1.26
N LYS A 264 12.78 25.11 1.43
CA LYS A 264 12.15 26.16 0.60
C LYS A 264 12.34 25.93 -0.91
N LYS A 265 13.49 25.38 -1.30
CA LYS A 265 13.78 25.07 -2.70
C LYS A 265 12.90 23.93 -3.21
N VAL A 266 12.78 22.83 -2.47
CA VAL A 266 11.94 21.69 -2.85
C VAL A 266 10.47 22.10 -2.89
N THR A 267 9.95 22.73 -1.84
CA THR A 267 8.55 23.14 -1.77
C THR A 267 8.21 24.21 -2.82
N GLY A 268 9.11 25.16 -3.05
CA GLY A 268 8.97 26.16 -4.11
C GLY A 268 8.92 25.55 -5.51
N THR A 269 9.82 24.61 -5.83
CA THR A 269 9.76 23.90 -7.12
C THR A 269 8.52 23.04 -7.24
N TYR A 270 8.12 22.32 -6.19
CA TYR A 270 6.91 21.51 -6.16
C TYR A 270 5.68 22.36 -6.54
N VAL A 271 5.46 23.48 -5.85
CA VAL A 271 4.34 24.39 -6.13
C VAL A 271 4.39 24.94 -7.56
N LYS A 272 5.59 25.27 -8.06
CA LYS A 272 5.75 25.72 -9.45
C LYS A 272 5.31 24.65 -10.45
N LEU A 273 5.74 23.40 -10.27
CA LEU A 273 5.38 22.30 -11.15
C LEU A 273 3.88 22.03 -11.13
N ILE A 274 3.26 22.03 -9.94
CA ILE A 274 1.81 21.85 -9.81
C ILE A 274 1.04 22.93 -10.59
N LYS A 275 1.47 24.19 -10.48
CA LYS A 275 0.85 25.31 -11.22
C LYS A 275 1.01 25.20 -12.74
N GLN A 276 2.08 24.58 -13.22
CA GLN A 276 2.40 24.52 -14.65
C GLN A 276 1.90 23.25 -15.35
N LEU A 277 1.89 22.12 -14.64
CA LEU A 277 1.68 20.80 -15.23
C LEU A 277 0.44 20.06 -14.71
N GLY A 278 -0.26 20.59 -13.69
CA GLY A 278 -1.42 19.93 -13.10
C GLY A 278 -1.10 19.26 -11.77
N ASN A 279 -1.85 18.21 -11.41
CA ASN A 279 -1.68 17.59 -10.09
C ASN A 279 -0.48 16.62 -10.04
N GLU A 280 -0.06 16.26 -8.83
CA GLU A 280 1.12 15.40 -8.62
C GLU A 280 0.99 14.04 -9.30
N LEU A 281 -0.17 13.39 -9.21
CA LEU A 281 -0.39 12.08 -9.81
C LEU A 281 -0.26 12.12 -11.34
N GLU A 282 -0.81 13.15 -11.97
CA GLU A 282 -0.67 13.40 -13.41
C GLU A 282 0.80 13.64 -13.78
N ILE A 283 1.53 14.47 -13.02
CA ILE A 283 2.97 14.70 -13.28
C ILE A 283 3.74 13.39 -13.23
N LEU A 284 3.47 12.56 -12.21
CA LEU A 284 4.19 11.32 -11.98
C LEU A 284 3.82 10.21 -12.97
N SER A 285 2.61 10.20 -13.52
CA SER A 285 2.10 9.05 -14.31
C SER A 285 1.57 9.36 -15.72
N GLU A 286 1.20 10.61 -16.01
CA GLU A 286 0.49 10.98 -17.24
C GLU A 286 1.20 12.02 -18.11
N VAL A 287 1.75 13.08 -17.52
CA VAL A 287 2.37 14.19 -18.26
C VAL A 287 3.55 13.70 -19.09
N ASN A 288 3.70 14.19 -20.32
CA ASN A 288 4.80 13.80 -21.19
C ASN A 288 6.15 14.27 -20.63
N LEU A 289 7.18 13.42 -20.74
CA LEU A 289 8.53 13.71 -20.25
C LEU A 289 9.11 15.00 -20.87
N THR A 290 8.75 15.32 -22.11
CA THR A 290 9.17 16.56 -22.78
C THR A 290 8.63 17.83 -22.11
N ASP A 291 7.39 17.78 -21.61
CA ASP A 291 6.79 18.95 -20.95
C ASP A 291 7.30 19.10 -19.52
N ILE A 292 7.60 17.98 -18.86
CA ILE A 292 8.30 17.99 -17.58
C ILE A 292 9.72 18.58 -17.72
N ALA A 293 10.44 18.22 -18.80
CA ALA A 293 11.75 18.78 -19.10
C ALA A 293 11.69 20.31 -19.29
N LYS A 294 10.69 20.82 -20.02
CA LYS A 294 10.48 22.27 -20.18
C LYS A 294 10.19 22.99 -18.86
N ALA A 295 9.37 22.40 -17.98
CA ALA A 295 8.94 23.05 -16.73
C ALA A 295 10.00 23.00 -15.61
N GLY A 296 10.67 21.86 -15.45
CA GLY A 296 11.56 21.56 -14.33
C GLY A 296 12.98 21.08 -14.70
N GLY A 297 13.31 21.04 -15.99
CA GLY A 297 14.63 20.69 -16.51
C GLY A 297 14.82 19.20 -16.83
N GLU A 298 15.79 18.91 -17.69
CA GLU A 298 16.10 17.54 -18.18
C GLU A 298 16.36 16.54 -17.05
N LYS A 299 17.04 16.98 -15.98
CA LYS A 299 17.35 16.10 -14.84
C LYS A 299 16.09 15.64 -14.10
N LEU A 300 15.06 16.50 -13.99
CA LEU A 300 13.78 16.12 -13.40
C LEU A 300 13.02 15.15 -14.32
N SER A 301 13.00 15.44 -15.62
CA SER A 301 12.38 14.55 -16.60
C SER A 301 12.99 13.15 -16.56
N LEU A 302 14.33 13.06 -16.55
CA LEU A 302 15.05 11.79 -16.40
C LEU A 302 14.73 11.09 -15.06
N ALA A 303 14.64 11.84 -13.96
CA ALA A 303 14.29 11.28 -12.66
C ALA A 303 12.90 10.62 -12.67
N ILE A 304 11.91 11.31 -13.27
CA ILE A 304 10.55 10.79 -13.40
C ILE A 304 10.53 9.60 -14.36
N ALA A 305 11.27 9.62 -15.47
CA ALA A 305 11.40 8.47 -16.36
C ALA A 305 11.94 7.22 -15.64
N LYS A 306 12.95 7.39 -14.77
CA LYS A 306 13.50 6.31 -13.94
C LYS A 306 12.47 5.79 -12.93
N VAL A 307 11.74 6.68 -12.27
CA VAL A 307 10.65 6.30 -11.35
C VAL A 307 9.54 5.55 -12.09
N ARG A 308 9.06 6.07 -13.22
CA ARG A 308 8.02 5.43 -14.04
C ARG A 308 8.41 4.03 -14.47
N SER A 309 9.63 3.86 -14.98
CA SER A 309 10.11 2.56 -15.45
C SER A 309 10.49 1.58 -14.33
N GLY A 310 10.47 2.01 -13.06
CA GLY A 310 10.97 1.23 -11.93
C GLY A 310 12.50 1.07 -11.91
N ASN A 311 13.24 1.82 -12.74
CA ASN A 311 14.70 1.82 -12.77
C ASN A 311 15.29 2.68 -11.63
N ILE A 312 15.01 2.24 -10.41
CA ILE A 312 15.44 2.85 -9.15
C ILE A 312 15.91 1.74 -8.20
N PHE A 313 16.64 2.13 -7.15
CA PHE A 313 17.04 1.21 -6.09
C PHE A 313 16.24 1.52 -4.83
N VAL A 314 15.76 0.49 -4.14
CA VAL A 314 15.02 0.66 -2.88
C VAL A 314 15.75 -0.08 -1.78
N ASP A 315 16.32 0.69 -0.86
CA ASP A 315 17.03 0.15 0.30
C ASP A 315 16.02 -0.14 1.41
N PRO A 316 15.74 -1.41 1.77
CA PRO A 316 14.63 -1.72 2.66
C PRO A 316 14.91 -1.26 4.10
N GLY A 317 13.86 -0.81 4.77
CA GLY A 317 13.86 -0.48 6.19
C GLY A 317 13.75 -1.71 7.08
N PHE A 318 14.23 -1.57 8.32
CA PHE A 318 14.34 -2.65 9.28
C PHE A 318 14.49 -2.07 10.70
N ASP A 319 14.01 -2.81 11.71
CA ASP A 319 14.23 -2.52 13.13
C ASP A 319 14.05 -1.03 13.53
N GLY A 320 12.93 -0.44 13.07
CA GLY A 320 12.54 0.94 13.39
C GLY A 320 13.15 2.01 12.47
N GLN A 321 14.05 1.64 11.56
CA GLN A 321 14.67 2.52 10.58
C GLN A 321 13.92 2.45 9.24
N PHE A 322 13.49 3.61 8.74
CA PHE A 322 12.89 3.70 7.40
C PHE A 322 13.87 3.29 6.31
N GLY A 323 13.34 2.60 5.29
CA GLY A 323 14.04 2.38 4.04
C GLY A 323 14.12 3.66 3.22
N LYS A 324 14.77 3.57 2.06
CA LYS A 324 15.00 4.72 1.18
C LYS A 324 14.92 4.31 -0.28
N VAL A 325 14.07 4.99 -1.04
CA VAL A 325 14.17 5.00 -2.50
C VAL A 325 15.35 5.85 -2.95
N LYS A 326 16.14 5.35 -3.90
CA LYS A 326 17.27 6.04 -4.54
C LYS A 326 17.12 6.00 -6.06
N ILE A 327 16.93 7.17 -6.67
CA ILE A 327 16.78 7.32 -8.13
C ILE A 327 18.15 7.14 -8.82
N TRP A 328 19.22 7.57 -8.16
CA TRP A 328 20.61 7.40 -8.60
C TRP A 328 21.38 6.60 -7.56
N PRO A 329 21.34 5.26 -7.61
CA PRO A 329 22.11 4.42 -6.70
C PRO A 329 23.62 4.61 -6.90
N THR A 330 24.38 4.49 -5.81
CA THR A 330 25.85 4.42 -5.85
C THR A 330 26.32 3.02 -6.26
N GLN A 331 27.60 2.84 -6.64
CA GLN A 331 28.15 1.50 -6.90
C GLN A 331 27.99 0.56 -5.69
N THR A 332 28.12 1.09 -4.47
CA THR A 332 27.92 0.34 -3.23
C THR A 332 26.48 -0.15 -3.10
N ASP A 333 25.50 0.64 -3.52
CA ASP A 333 24.09 0.25 -3.52
C ASP A 333 23.83 -0.88 -4.52
N ILE A 334 24.41 -0.79 -5.71
CA ILE A 334 24.28 -1.81 -6.75
C ILE A 334 24.88 -3.15 -6.28
N LYS A 335 26.08 -3.12 -5.67
CA LYS A 335 26.72 -4.34 -5.13
C LYS A 335 25.87 -5.02 -4.05
N LYS A 336 25.20 -4.25 -3.19
CA LYS A 336 24.26 -4.80 -2.20
C LYS A 336 23.03 -5.42 -2.88
N ASN A 337 22.52 -4.79 -3.94
CA ASN A 337 21.37 -5.29 -4.68
C ASN A 337 21.65 -6.60 -5.40
N THR A 338 22.83 -6.78 -6.02
CA THR A 338 23.16 -8.01 -6.76
C THR A 338 23.21 -9.24 -5.85
N VAL A 339 23.61 -9.07 -4.58
CA VAL A 339 23.58 -10.15 -3.58
C VAL A 339 22.13 -10.53 -3.22
N SER A 340 21.22 -9.56 -3.15
CA SER A 340 19.79 -9.80 -2.90
C SER A 340 19.03 -10.31 -4.15
N GLN A 341 19.35 -9.80 -5.34
CA GLN A 341 18.68 -10.15 -6.60
C GLN A 341 19.13 -11.49 -7.18
N ASN A 342 20.40 -11.91 -7.00
CA ASN A 342 20.83 -13.27 -7.37
C ASN A 342 20.09 -14.35 -6.57
N ILE A 343 19.45 -14.03 -5.46
CA ILE A 343 18.59 -14.96 -4.71
C ILE A 343 17.16 -14.93 -5.26
N GLN A 344 16.71 -13.77 -5.78
CA GLN A 344 15.37 -13.56 -6.33
C GLN A 344 15.24 -14.03 -7.80
N GLU A 345 16.30 -13.95 -8.61
CA GLU A 345 16.32 -14.43 -10.01
C GLU A 345 16.59 -15.93 -10.13
N THR A 346 17.16 -16.60 -9.12
CA THR A 346 17.44 -18.05 -9.18
C THR A 346 16.20 -18.94 -9.05
N LEU A 347 14.99 -18.38 -9.01
CA LEU A 347 13.74 -19.12 -9.01
C LEU A 347 12.87 -18.66 -10.20
N PHE A 348 13.35 -18.99 -11.40
CA PHE A 348 12.57 -19.00 -12.63
C PHE A 348 11.53 -20.13 -12.63
#